data_AF-A0AAU7P472-F1
#
_entry.id   AF-A0AAU7P472-F1
#
_cell.length_a   1.000
_cell.length_b   1.000
_cell.length_c   1.000
_cell.angle_alpha   90.00
_cell.angle_beta   90.00
_cell.angle_gamma   90.00
#
_symmetry.space_group_name_H-M   'P 1'
#
loop_
_entity.id
_entity.type
_entity.pdbx_description
1 polymer ?
#
loop_
_entity_poly.entity_id
_entity_poly.type
_entity_poly.pdbx_seq_one_letter_code
_entity_poly.pdbx_strand_id
1 'polypeptide(L)' 'MKKSKFTEEQTAFALKQTDIGTTDEEIFRQIGASRATFYA' A
#
# COMPACT_ATOMS: atom_id res chain seq x y z
N MET A 1 16.16 10.39 11.02
CA MET A 1 15.14 9.32 11.08
C MET A 1 13.86 9.82 10.40
N LYS A 2 13.89 10.04 9.08
CA LYS A 2 12.67 10.41 8.34
C LYS A 2 11.84 9.13 8.26
N LYS A 3 10.79 9.02 9.06
CA LYS A 3 9.89 7.87 9.07
C LYS A 3 9.35 7.71 7.65
N SER A 4 9.62 6.56 7.02
CA SER A 4 8.91 6.16 5.82
C SER A 4 7.41 6.27 6.09
N LYS A 5 6.66 6.88 5.17
CA LYS A 5 5.20 7.08 5.31
C LYS A 5 4.44 5.74 5.47
N PHE A 6 5.07 4.62 5.09
CA PHE A 6 4.56 3.26 5.18
C PHE A 6 5.60 2.32 5.78
N THR A 7 5.12 1.28 6.46
CA THR A 7 5.97 0.20 6.95
C THR A 7 6.38 -0.74 5.80
N GLU A 8 7.45 -1.49 6.01
CA GLU A 8 7.91 -2.50 5.04
C GLU A 8 6.84 -3.57 4.81
N GLU A 9 6.12 -3.95 5.88
CA GLU A 9 4.99 -4.89 5.83
C GLU A 9 3.85 -4.39 4.93
N GLN A 10 3.49 -3.10 5.02
CA GLN A 10 2.44 -2.50 4.19
C GLN A 10 2.82 -2.49 2.70
N THR A 11 4.11 -2.29 2.41
CA THR A 11 4.62 -2.28 1.03
C THR A 11 4.65 -3.69 0.46
N ALA A 12 5.14 -4.67 1.22
CA ALA A 12 5.13 -6.09 0.82
C ALA A 12 3.70 -6.61 0.61
N PHE A 13 2.76 -6.18 1.46
CA PHE A 13 1.35 -6.52 1.31
C PHE A 13 0.76 -5.96 0.01
N ALA A 14 0.99 -4.67 -0.28
CA ALA A 14 0.51 -4.05 -1.51
C ALA A 14 1.02 -4.80 -2.75
N LEU A 15 2.33 -5.09 -2.80
CA LEU A 15 2.94 -5.83 -3.91
C LEU A 15 2.33 -7.21 -4.10
N LYS A 16 2.14 -7.97 -3.02
CA LYS A 16 1.52 -9.30 -3.08
C LYS A 16 0.08 -9.23 -3.59
N GLN A 17 -0.69 -8.25 -3.16
CA GLN A 17 -2.08 -8.08 -3.58
C GLN A 17 -2.19 -7.67 -5.05
N THR A 18 -1.26 -6.84 -5.53
CA THR A 18 -1.16 -6.48 -6.96
C THR A 18 -0.84 -7.70 -7.82
N ASP A 19 0.07 -8.57 -7.37
CA ASP A 19 0.48 -9.79 -8.09
C ASP A 19 -0.69 -10.78 -8.29
N ILE A 20 -1.57 -10.91 -7.29
CA ILE A 20 -2.78 -11.74 -7.40
C ILE A 20 -3.94 -11.05 -8.14
N GLY A 21 -3.73 -9.83 -8.67
CA GLY A 21 -4.74 -9.08 -9.43
C GLY A 21 -5.79 -8.35 -8.59
N THR A 22 -5.50 -8.08 -7.31
CA THR A 22 -6.39 -7.26 -6.47
C THR A 22 -6.35 -5.82 -6.95
N THR A 23 -7.51 -5.14 -6.97
CA THR A 23 -7.56 -3.75 -7.38
C THR A 23 -6.90 -2.84 -6.36
N ASP A 24 -6.25 -1.79 -6.84
CA ASP A 24 -5.66 -0.73 -6.02
C ASP A 24 -6.60 -0.23 -4.91
N GLU A 25 -7.89 -0.02 -5.21
CA GLU A 25 -8.86 0.45 -4.22
C GLU A 25 -9.04 -0.49 -3.02
N GLU A 26 -9.05 -1.80 -3.27
CA GLU A 26 -9.12 -2.82 -2.21
C GLU A 26 -7.83 -2.84 -1.38
N ILE A 27 -6.68 -2.75 -2.05
CA ILE A 27 -5.35 -2.71 -1.42
C ILE A 27 -5.23 -1.50 -0.49
N PHE A 28 -5.54 -0.31 -1.01
CA PHE A 28 -5.46 0.94 -0.25
C PHE A 28 -6.47 0.99 0.90
N ARG A 29 -7.67 0.42 0.71
CA ARG A 29 -8.66 0.26 1.78
C ARG A 29 -8.19 -0.65 2.91
N GLN A 30 -7.49 -1.75 2.60
CA GLN A 30 -6.92 -2.63 3.62
C GLN A 30 -5.74 -2.02 4.37
N ILE A 31 -4.90 -1.24 3.68
CA ILE A 31 -3.73 -0.58 4.27
C ILE A 31 -4.13 0.68 5.06
N GLY A 32 -5.36 1.18 4.88
CA GLY A 32 -5.83 2.43 5.49
C GLY A 32 -5.17 3.66 4.88
N ALA A 33 -4.74 3.56 3.62
CA ALA A 33 -4.06 4.62 2.90
C ALA A 33 -4.91 5.07 1.71
N SER A 34 -4.66 6.27 1.20
CA SER A 34 -5.18 6.65 -0.11
C SER A 34 -4.11 6.40 -1.17
N ARG A 35 -4.55 6.12 -2.40
CA ARG A 35 -3.66 6.01 -3.57
C ARG A 35 -2.77 7.25 -3.71
N ALA A 36 -3.35 8.44 -3.47
CA ALA A 36 -2.62 9.70 -3.47
C ALA A 36 -1.54 9.76 -2.36
N THR A 37 -1.81 9.23 -1.16
CA THR A 37 -0.83 9.21 -0.05
C THR A 37 0.29 8.21 -0.32
N PHE A 38 0.02 7.12 -1.04
CA PHE A 38 1.00 6.10 -1.37
C PHE A 38 1.97 6.53 -2.47
N TYR A 39 1.48 7.28 -3.46
CA TYR A 39 2.28 7.77 -4.59
C TYR A 39 2.87 9.19 -4.40
N ALA A 40 2.59 9.87 -3.27
CA ALA A 40 3.11 11.20 -2.94
C ALA A 40 4.41 11.18 -2.14
#